data_AF-A0A936QCT2-F1
#
_entry.id   AF-A0A936QCT2-F1
#
_cell.length_a   1.000
_cell.length_b   1.000
_cell.length_c   1.000
_cell.angle_alpha   90.00
_cell.angle_beta   90.00
_cell.angle_gamma   90.00
#
_symmetry.space_group_name_H-M   'P 1'
#
loop_
_entity.id
_entity.type
_entity.pdbx_description
1 polymer ?
#
loop_
_entity_poly.entity_id
_entity_poly.type
_entity_poly.pdbx_seq_one_letter_code
_entity_poly.pdbx_strand_id
1 'polypeptide(L)'
;MRDALTNGVSDVTRQGAAGAVSVQPFGGFDVRVTGRIGKEETEASGTETVRSRTYALTQNQDLDTWAVRGELGYRTGGFRASVLGGREETTNDLLFVRGTGLQQQENERTKDSLRGELRYKAGAFRIALQGGRTWDETTIELADLLNGYATGPKESTFDSVSGSLSGKLGKAPFTVMASWGRGVADLEAPFYEPFYDPTWVLGTARAETEATSVVLHAGTPGGSAFELWGEIGFRSQSWEFPDAVTFPGFVNTDEEVNGVTGALGLDWTPGDGWRAGLSGWLDAPSESTDHQAWRVEGIVEKSLSKTFDALLRIQYRDFDEALYNLDDYTLTAFTFGVKGHF
;
A
#
# COMPACT_ATOMS: atom_id res chain seq x y z
N MET A 1 -16.46 29.51 8.98
CA MET A 1 -15.40 30.08 9.83
C MET A 1 -14.35 29.00 9.98
N ARG A 2 -13.07 29.33 9.77
CA ARG A 2 -11.95 28.39 9.95
C ARG A 2 -11.74 28.23 11.45
N ASP A 3 -12.14 27.09 12.00
CA ASP A 3 -11.81 26.75 13.38
C ASP A 3 -10.34 26.31 13.43
N ALA A 4 -9.58 27.05 14.23
CA ALA A 4 -8.16 26.84 14.44
C ALA A 4 -7.95 25.57 15.27
N LEU A 5 -7.08 24.69 14.80
CA LEU A 5 -6.48 23.61 15.58
C LEU A 5 -5.83 24.23 16.83
N THR A 6 -6.42 24.05 18.01
CA THR A 6 -5.70 24.25 19.27
C THR A 6 -4.82 23.02 19.48
N ASN A 7 -3.50 23.24 19.36
CA ASN A 7 -2.42 22.28 19.50
C ASN A 7 -2.71 21.22 20.59
N GLY A 8 -2.99 20.00 20.17
CA GLY A 8 -2.97 18.86 21.07
C GLY A 8 -1.55 18.64 21.60
N VAL A 9 -1.43 18.29 22.87
CA VAL A 9 -0.18 17.76 23.42
C VAL A 9 -0.15 16.29 23.03
N SER A 10 0.85 15.91 22.22
CA SER A 10 1.12 14.52 21.90
C SER A 10 2.41 14.09 22.59
N ASP A 11 2.31 13.22 23.59
CA ASP A 11 3.47 12.59 24.20
C ASP A 11 3.66 11.20 23.60
N VAL A 12 4.89 10.90 23.20
CA VAL A 12 5.26 9.62 22.57
C VAL A 12 6.37 8.98 23.38
N THR A 13 6.10 7.83 23.98
CA THR A 13 7.08 7.01 24.69
C THR A 13 7.43 5.79 23.84
N ARG A 14 8.73 5.58 23.58
CA ARG A 14 9.21 4.42 22.81
C ARG A 14 10.19 3.59 23.62
N GLN A 15 9.93 2.30 23.69
CA GLN A 15 10.82 1.30 24.27
C GLN A 15 11.07 0.19 23.26
N GLY A 16 12.26 -0.39 23.25
CA GLY A 16 12.52 -1.49 22.34
C GLY A 16 13.85 -2.17 22.60
N ALA A 17 13.93 -3.41 22.15
CA ALA A 17 15.15 -4.21 22.19
C ALA A 17 15.33 -4.92 20.86
N ALA A 18 16.57 -5.01 20.40
CA ALA A 18 16.93 -5.75 19.21
C ALA A 18 18.14 -6.63 19.48
N GLY A 19 18.14 -7.83 18.90
CA GLY A 19 19.19 -8.82 19.07
C GLY A 19 19.51 -9.50 17.76
N ALA A 20 20.75 -9.97 17.63
CA ALA A 20 21.20 -10.75 16.48
C ALA A 20 22.13 -11.87 16.94
N VAL A 21 21.92 -13.07 16.40
CA VAL A 21 22.83 -14.21 16.54
C VAL A 21 23.23 -14.64 15.13
N SER A 22 24.53 -14.76 14.88
CA SER A 22 25.05 -15.25 13.61
C SER A 22 26.06 -16.36 13.84
N VAL A 23 25.95 -17.45 13.09
CA VAL A 23 26.87 -18.59 13.13
C VAL A 23 27.35 -18.88 11.72
N GLN A 24 28.65 -19.12 11.59
CA GLN A 24 29.28 -19.49 10.32
C GLN A 24 29.88 -20.90 10.44
N PRO A 25 29.07 -21.97 10.28
CA PRO A 25 29.46 -23.31 10.69
C PRO A 25 30.54 -23.92 9.79
N PHE A 26 30.61 -23.55 8.49
CA PHE A 26 31.67 -23.98 7.57
C PHE A 26 31.69 -23.16 6.27
N GLY A 27 32.87 -23.09 5.63
CA GLY A 27 33.10 -22.80 4.20
C GLY A 27 32.14 -21.85 3.48
N GLY A 28 31.90 -20.64 4.01
CA GLY A 28 31.08 -19.62 3.34
C GLY A 28 29.56 -19.74 3.55
N PHE A 29 29.09 -20.68 4.36
CA PHE A 29 27.69 -20.75 4.83
C PHE A 29 27.49 -19.88 6.06
N ASP A 30 26.45 -19.05 6.06
CA ASP A 30 26.14 -18.05 7.06
C ASP A 30 24.69 -18.23 7.52
N VAL A 31 24.47 -18.41 8.82
CA VAL A 31 23.15 -18.45 9.44
C VAL A 31 23.03 -17.25 10.34
N ARG A 32 22.01 -16.44 10.13
CA ARG A 32 21.75 -15.26 10.96
C ARG A 32 20.29 -15.24 11.40
N VAL A 33 20.07 -15.04 12.69
CA VAL A 33 18.75 -14.76 13.26
C VAL A 33 18.79 -13.37 13.86
N THR A 34 17.86 -12.51 13.50
CA THR A 34 17.69 -11.19 14.11
C THR A 34 16.27 -11.06 14.65
N GLY A 35 16.14 -10.60 15.89
CA GLY A 35 14.86 -10.32 16.52
C GLY A 35 14.79 -8.85 16.92
N ARG A 36 13.60 -8.27 16.87
CA ARG A 36 13.28 -6.98 17.48
C ARG A 36 11.95 -7.08 18.22
N ILE A 37 11.86 -6.38 19.32
CA ILE A 37 10.62 -6.08 20.04
C ILE A 37 10.57 -4.57 20.29
N GLY A 38 9.39 -3.99 20.25
CA GLY A 38 9.19 -2.58 20.50
C GLY A 38 7.82 -2.33 21.09
N LYS A 39 7.74 -1.38 22.02
CA LYS A 39 6.51 -0.79 22.53
C LYS A 39 6.53 0.69 22.25
N GLU A 40 5.46 1.23 21.68
CA GLU A 40 5.25 2.66 21.49
C GLU A 40 3.92 3.03 22.12
N GLU A 41 3.94 4.00 23.04
CA GLU A 41 2.75 4.56 23.67
C GLU A 41 2.64 6.00 23.18
N THR A 42 1.50 6.35 22.60
CA THR A 42 1.19 7.70 22.14
C THR A 42 -0.06 8.19 22.85
N GLU A 43 0.09 9.25 23.63
CA GLU A 43 -1.02 9.95 24.26
C GLU A 43 -1.27 11.24 23.50
N ALA A 44 -2.47 11.43 22.97
CA ALA A 44 -2.90 12.64 22.31
C ALA A 44 -4.18 13.15 22.97
N SER A 45 -4.21 14.43 23.34
CA SER A 45 -5.43 15.07 23.83
C SER A 45 -5.73 16.35 23.07
N GLY A 46 -7.02 16.61 22.82
CA GLY A 46 -7.47 17.74 22.05
C GLY A 46 -8.93 18.08 22.27
N THR A 47 -9.35 19.22 21.73
CA THR A 47 -10.76 19.57 21.66
C THR A 47 -11.15 19.81 20.21
N GLU A 48 -12.23 19.19 19.77
CA GLU A 48 -12.77 19.36 18.42
C GLU A 48 -14.18 19.95 18.52
N THR A 49 -14.47 20.98 17.73
CA THR A 49 -15.81 21.58 17.68
C THR A 49 -16.46 21.24 16.35
N VAL A 50 -17.49 20.39 16.38
CA VAL A 50 -18.26 20.00 15.19
C VAL A 50 -19.67 20.55 15.32
N ARG A 51 -20.10 21.36 14.34
CA ARG A 51 -21.46 21.94 14.25
C ARG A 51 -22.02 22.42 15.60
N SER A 52 -21.28 23.30 16.27
CA SER A 52 -21.62 23.95 17.56
C SER A 52 -21.60 23.09 18.83
N ARG A 53 -21.02 21.88 18.78
CA ARG A 53 -20.71 21.07 19.97
C ARG A 53 -19.21 20.86 20.09
N THR A 54 -18.66 21.14 21.27
CA THR A 54 -17.25 20.89 21.58
C THR A 54 -17.11 19.53 22.23
N TYR A 55 -16.25 18.70 21.65
CA TYR A 55 -15.87 17.38 22.12
C TYR A 55 -14.47 17.48 22.71
N ALA A 56 -14.29 17.07 23.96
CA ALA A 56 -12.97 16.77 24.49
C ALA A 56 -12.63 15.34 24.11
N LEU A 57 -11.49 15.15 23.44
CA LEU A 57 -11.02 13.85 22.97
C LEU A 57 -9.66 13.59 23.61
N THR A 58 -9.56 12.46 24.30
CA THR A 58 -8.28 11.88 24.70
C THR A 58 -8.14 10.57 23.97
N GLN A 59 -7.04 10.38 23.26
CA GLN A 59 -6.68 9.16 22.59
C GLN A 59 -5.38 8.65 23.19
N ASN A 60 -5.40 7.46 23.77
CA ASN A 60 -4.21 6.73 24.14
C ASN A 60 -4.05 5.58 23.15
N GLN A 61 -2.89 5.48 22.53
CA GLN A 61 -2.55 4.42 21.59
C GLN A 61 -1.34 3.66 22.11
N ASP A 62 -1.53 2.38 22.40
CA ASP A 62 -0.47 1.44 22.74
C ASP A 62 -0.19 0.57 21.52
N LEU A 63 1.08 0.51 21.11
CA LEU A 63 1.56 -0.26 19.97
C LEU A 63 2.65 -1.22 20.42
N ASP A 64 2.33 -2.52 20.46
CA ASP A 64 3.27 -3.59 20.75
C ASP A 64 3.69 -4.30 19.46
N THR A 65 5.00 -4.39 19.23
CA THR A 65 5.56 -4.97 18.01
C THR A 65 6.61 -6.01 18.32
N TRP A 66 6.59 -7.10 17.56
CA TRP A 66 7.72 -8.03 17.51
C TRP A 66 7.96 -8.51 16.09
N ALA A 67 9.23 -8.73 15.74
CA ALA A 67 9.59 -9.33 14.46
C ALA A 67 10.85 -10.18 14.59
N VAL A 68 10.83 -11.33 13.92
CA VAL A 68 11.94 -12.27 13.87
C VAL A 68 12.27 -12.57 12.42
N ARG A 69 13.55 -12.44 12.08
CA ARG A 69 14.08 -12.79 10.76
C ARG A 69 15.12 -13.89 10.90
N GLY A 70 14.91 -14.98 10.18
CA GLY A 70 15.94 -15.98 9.90
C GLY A 70 16.53 -15.75 8.51
N GLU A 71 17.84 -15.82 8.37
CA GLU A 71 18.58 -15.74 7.11
C GLU A 71 19.58 -16.89 7.01
N LEU A 72 19.59 -17.52 5.84
CA LEU A 72 20.54 -18.55 5.44
C LEU A 72 21.24 -18.08 4.16
N GLY A 73 22.56 -17.95 4.20
CA GLY A 73 23.36 -17.50 3.07
C GLY A 73 24.49 -18.48 2.74
N TYR A 74 24.83 -18.59 1.45
CA TYR A 74 26.02 -19.31 1.00
C TYR A 74 26.83 -18.44 0.04
N ARG A 75 27.95 -17.89 0.54
CA ARG A 75 28.75 -16.84 -0.13
C ARG A 75 29.35 -17.30 -1.46
N THR A 76 29.82 -18.54 -1.55
CA THR A 76 30.47 -19.09 -2.75
C THR A 76 29.47 -19.49 -3.84
N GLY A 77 28.23 -19.84 -3.47
CA GLY A 77 27.15 -20.15 -4.42
C GLY A 77 26.26 -18.96 -4.79
N GLY A 78 26.48 -17.78 -4.20
CA GLY A 78 25.65 -16.59 -4.44
C GLY A 78 24.18 -16.78 -4.08
N PHE A 79 23.90 -17.67 -3.11
CA PHE A 79 22.57 -18.02 -2.64
C PHE A 79 22.29 -17.34 -1.30
N ARG A 80 21.07 -16.84 -1.13
CA ARG A 80 20.56 -16.32 0.15
C ARG A 80 19.07 -16.60 0.23
N ALA A 81 18.63 -17.22 1.32
CA ALA A 81 17.23 -17.32 1.68
C ALA A 81 16.99 -16.58 2.99
N SER A 82 15.85 -15.91 3.14
CA SER A 82 15.44 -15.35 4.42
C SER A 82 13.94 -15.45 4.61
N VAL A 83 13.52 -15.62 5.85
CA VAL A 83 12.13 -15.56 6.28
C VAL A 83 12.04 -14.54 7.39
N LEU A 84 11.09 -13.61 7.28
CA LEU A 84 10.75 -12.60 8.27
C LEU A 84 9.31 -12.85 8.69
N GLY A 85 9.08 -13.08 9.98
CA GLY A 85 7.76 -13.04 10.59
C GLY A 85 7.67 -11.90 11.57
N GLY A 86 6.50 -11.32 11.75
CA GLY A 86 6.28 -10.32 12.79
C GLY A 86 4.82 -10.03 13.02
N ARG A 87 4.55 -9.48 14.20
CA ARG A 87 3.23 -9.04 14.63
C ARG A 87 3.31 -7.61 15.14
N GLU A 88 2.22 -6.89 14.94
CA GLU A 88 1.94 -5.57 15.47
C GLU A 88 0.55 -5.62 16.10
N GLU A 89 0.46 -5.36 17.40
CA GLU A 89 -0.78 -5.26 18.17
C GLU A 89 -0.94 -3.78 18.53
N THR A 90 -2.07 -3.19 18.17
CA THR A 90 -2.41 -1.80 18.48
C THR A 90 -3.67 -1.78 19.32
N THR A 91 -3.62 -1.16 20.48
CA THR A 91 -4.80 -0.85 21.29
C THR A 91 -5.00 0.66 21.28
N ASN A 92 -6.17 1.12 20.85
CA ASN A 92 -6.54 2.52 20.86
C ASN A 92 -7.68 2.76 21.85
N ASP A 93 -7.37 3.42 22.95
CA ASP A 93 -8.36 3.91 23.91
C ASP A 93 -8.78 5.33 23.55
N LEU A 94 -10.02 5.46 23.07
CA LEU A 94 -10.65 6.72 22.74
C LEU A 94 -11.62 7.11 23.85
N LEU A 95 -11.32 8.20 24.54
CA LEU A 95 -12.19 8.82 25.51
C LEU A 95 -12.78 10.10 24.94
N PHE A 96 -14.11 10.17 24.86
CA PHE A 96 -14.79 11.37 24.40
C PHE A 96 -16.01 11.73 25.25
N VAL A 97 -16.27 13.03 25.36
CA VAL A 97 -17.43 13.55 26.09
C VAL A 97 -18.53 13.93 25.10
N ARG A 98 -19.70 13.28 25.23
CA ARG A 98 -20.91 13.61 24.43
C ARG A 98 -22.02 14.10 25.37
N GLY A 99 -22.25 15.40 25.42
CA GLY A 99 -23.22 15.99 26.34
C GLY A 99 -22.73 15.99 27.78
N THR A 100 -23.45 15.36 28.71
CA THR A 100 -23.05 15.22 30.13
C THR A 100 -22.42 13.86 30.46
N GLY A 101 -22.26 12.97 29.47
CA GLY A 101 -21.73 11.62 29.67
C GLY A 101 -20.30 11.48 29.12
N LEU A 102 -19.46 10.78 29.88
CA LEU A 102 -18.15 10.28 29.46
C LEU A 102 -18.36 8.96 28.72
N GLN A 103 -17.84 8.82 27.51
CA GLN A 103 -17.81 7.56 26.77
C GLN A 103 -16.36 7.15 26.57
N GLN A 104 -16.09 5.86 26.78
CA GLN A 104 -14.81 5.22 26.52
C GLN A 104 -15.04 4.14 25.47
N GLN A 105 -14.10 4.04 24.54
CA GLN A 105 -14.08 3.08 23.46
C GLN A 105 -12.66 2.52 23.36
N GLU A 106 -12.56 1.20 23.21
CA GLU A 106 -11.29 0.49 23.07
C GLU A 106 -11.30 -0.24 21.74
N ASN A 107 -10.40 0.14 20.84
CA ASN A 107 -10.26 -0.47 19.52
C ASN A 107 -8.95 -1.23 19.45
N GLU A 108 -9.03 -2.55 19.35
CA GLU A 108 -7.89 -3.43 19.16
C GLU A 108 -7.67 -3.73 17.68
N ARG A 109 -6.41 -3.74 17.25
CA ARG A 109 -6.00 -4.15 15.91
C ARG A 109 -4.78 -5.05 16.00
N THR A 110 -4.87 -6.24 15.41
CA THR A 110 -3.76 -7.18 15.31
C THR A 110 -3.35 -7.36 13.87
N LYS A 111 -2.07 -7.13 13.58
CA LYS A 111 -1.48 -7.29 12.26
C LYS A 111 -0.34 -8.28 12.29
N ASP A 112 -0.55 -9.42 11.66
CA ASP A 112 0.45 -10.46 11.46
C ASP A 112 1.06 -10.38 10.05
N SER A 113 2.35 -10.68 9.93
CA SER A 113 3.04 -10.70 8.64
C SER A 113 4.07 -11.81 8.56
N LEU A 114 4.15 -12.44 7.39
CA LEU A 114 5.16 -13.42 7.04
C LEU A 114 5.69 -13.10 5.65
N ARG A 115 7.01 -13.03 5.49
CA ARG A 115 7.67 -12.76 4.22
C ARG A 115 8.87 -13.68 4.03
N GLY A 116 8.85 -14.47 2.98
CA GLY A 116 9.97 -15.25 2.48
C GLY A 116 10.67 -14.53 1.32
N GLU A 117 11.99 -14.68 1.25
CA GLU A 117 12.80 -14.18 0.16
C GLU A 117 13.89 -15.20 -0.19
N LEU A 118 14.10 -15.46 -1.47
CA LEU A 118 15.15 -16.31 -2.00
C LEU A 118 15.87 -15.56 -3.11
N ARG A 119 17.20 -15.42 -2.99
CA ARG A 119 18.08 -14.82 -3.99
C ARG A 119 19.10 -15.85 -4.42
N TYR A 120 19.31 -15.95 -5.72
CA TYR A 120 20.28 -16.86 -6.31
C TYR A 120 21.03 -16.20 -7.47
N LYS A 121 22.36 -16.36 -7.48
CA LYS A 121 23.22 -15.89 -8.57
C LYS A 121 23.65 -17.07 -9.43
N ALA A 122 23.04 -17.21 -10.60
CA ALA A 122 23.38 -18.21 -11.61
C ALA A 122 24.31 -17.61 -12.67
N GLY A 123 25.62 -17.62 -12.42
CA GLY A 123 26.61 -17.07 -13.34
C GLY A 123 26.41 -15.57 -13.60
N ALA A 124 25.96 -15.22 -14.82
CA ALA A 124 25.67 -13.83 -15.23
C ALA A 124 24.27 -13.34 -14.82
N PHE A 125 23.41 -14.24 -14.35
CA PHE A 125 22.03 -13.95 -13.97
C PHE A 125 21.87 -13.85 -12.46
N ARG A 126 20.90 -13.03 -12.03
CA ARG A 126 20.44 -12.93 -10.65
C ARG A 126 18.94 -13.20 -10.64
N ILE A 127 18.53 -14.11 -9.79
CA ILE A 127 17.13 -14.47 -9.57
C ILE A 127 16.80 -14.02 -8.15
N ALA A 128 15.68 -13.35 -7.96
CA ALA A 128 15.10 -13.12 -6.64
C ALA A 128 13.62 -13.50 -6.66
N LEU A 129 13.21 -14.33 -5.73
CA LEU A 129 11.82 -14.69 -5.47
C LEU A 129 11.46 -14.18 -4.09
N GLN A 130 10.28 -13.63 -3.94
CA GLN A 130 9.76 -13.15 -2.67
C GLN A 130 8.28 -13.50 -2.60
N GLY A 131 7.84 -14.02 -1.48
CA GLY A 131 6.43 -14.19 -1.19
C GLY A 131 6.13 -13.74 0.21
N GLY A 132 4.89 -13.40 0.49
CA GLY A 132 4.48 -13.08 1.83
C GLY A 132 2.98 -12.95 1.95
N ARG A 133 2.54 -13.04 3.19
CA ARG A 133 1.15 -12.87 3.59
C ARG A 133 1.09 -11.90 4.75
N THR A 134 0.11 -11.01 4.71
CA THR A 134 -0.23 -10.12 5.81
C THR A 134 -1.67 -10.42 6.21
N TRP A 135 -1.93 -10.43 7.50
CA TRP A 135 -3.24 -10.57 8.09
C TRP A 135 -3.46 -9.38 9.00
N ASP A 136 -4.64 -8.81 8.98
CA ASP A 136 -4.99 -7.63 9.73
C ASP A 136 -6.42 -7.79 10.25
N GLU A 137 -6.57 -7.84 11.54
CA GLU A 137 -7.85 -7.98 12.23
C GLU A 137 -8.07 -6.73 13.07
N THR A 138 -9.24 -6.10 12.94
CA THR A 138 -9.63 -4.90 13.67
C THR A 138 -10.96 -5.14 14.35
N THR A 139 -11.01 -4.92 15.66
CA THR A 139 -12.25 -4.86 16.41
C THR A 139 -12.90 -3.51 16.14
N ILE A 140 -14.08 -3.52 15.50
CA ILE A 140 -14.88 -2.32 15.21
C ILE A 140 -16.04 -2.28 16.20
N GLU A 141 -16.18 -1.19 16.95
CA GLU A 141 -17.31 -0.99 17.84
C GLU A 141 -18.47 -0.23 17.18
N LEU A 142 -19.69 -0.46 17.68
CA LEU A 142 -20.93 0.20 17.22
C LEU A 142 -20.84 1.74 17.20
N ALA A 143 -19.97 2.34 18.00
CA ALA A 143 -19.77 3.80 18.04
C ALA A 143 -19.00 4.34 16.82
N ASP A 144 -18.06 3.56 16.25
CA ASP A 144 -17.36 3.97 15.02
C ASP A 144 -18.30 3.98 13.82
N LEU A 145 -19.20 2.99 13.77
CA LEU A 145 -20.28 2.89 12.80
C LEU A 145 -21.26 4.07 12.89
N LEU A 146 -21.46 4.62 14.09
CA LEU A 146 -22.35 5.77 14.35
C LEU A 146 -21.75 7.13 13.94
N ASN A 147 -20.43 7.23 13.80
CA ASN A 147 -19.75 8.50 13.48
C ASN A 147 -19.46 8.69 11.99
N GLY A 148 -19.86 7.74 11.13
CA GLY A 148 -19.88 7.92 9.67
C GLY A 148 -18.50 8.02 9.01
N TYR A 149 -17.43 7.62 9.70
CA TYR A 149 -16.13 7.43 9.09
C TYR A 149 -15.98 5.97 8.70
N ALA A 150 -15.53 5.73 7.47
CA ALA A 150 -15.20 4.40 6.97
C ALA A 150 -14.22 3.73 7.93
N THR A 151 -14.73 2.87 8.79
CA THR A 151 -13.92 1.95 9.58
C THR A 151 -13.29 1.00 8.58
N GLY A 152 -11.98 0.78 8.69
CA GLY A 152 -11.28 -0.17 7.84
C GLY A 152 -11.90 -1.58 7.90
N PRO A 153 -11.37 -2.54 7.13
CA PRO A 153 -11.87 -3.91 7.18
C PRO A 153 -11.76 -4.49 8.59
N LYS A 154 -12.81 -5.20 9.01
CA LYS A 154 -12.85 -5.99 10.25
C LYS A 154 -11.79 -7.08 10.21
N GLU A 155 -11.68 -7.75 9.08
CA GLU A 155 -10.62 -8.69 8.80
C GLU A 155 -10.11 -8.45 7.38
N SER A 156 -8.80 -8.45 7.19
CA SER A 156 -8.21 -8.48 5.87
C SER A 156 -7.00 -9.39 5.80
N THR A 157 -6.90 -10.09 4.68
CA THR A 157 -5.74 -10.89 4.31
C THR A 157 -5.18 -10.34 3.01
N PHE A 158 -3.86 -10.18 2.94
CA PHE A 158 -3.16 -9.87 1.70
C PHE A 158 -2.04 -10.88 1.44
N ASP A 159 -2.22 -11.68 0.39
CA ASP A 159 -1.25 -12.62 -0.14
C ASP A 159 -0.48 -12.00 -1.31
N SER A 160 0.82 -12.25 -1.39
CA SER A 160 1.64 -11.79 -2.51
C SER A 160 2.79 -12.72 -2.83
N VAL A 161 3.08 -12.86 -4.12
CA VAL A 161 4.25 -13.55 -4.65
C VAL A 161 4.84 -12.69 -5.76
N SER A 162 6.15 -12.52 -5.76
CA SER A 162 6.88 -11.80 -6.79
C SER A 162 8.18 -12.50 -7.10
N GLY A 163 8.61 -12.38 -8.34
CA GLY A 163 9.86 -12.92 -8.84
C GLY A 163 10.53 -11.91 -9.74
N SER A 164 11.85 -11.90 -9.74
CA SER A 164 12.65 -11.14 -10.69
C SER A 164 13.81 -11.97 -11.22
N LEU A 165 14.09 -11.79 -12.50
CA LEU A 165 15.24 -12.32 -13.19
C LEU A 165 15.98 -11.16 -13.84
N SER A 166 17.21 -10.91 -13.41
CA SER A 166 18.07 -9.87 -13.98
C SER A 166 19.32 -10.47 -14.61
N GLY A 167 19.78 -9.91 -15.71
CA GLY A 167 20.93 -10.42 -16.44
C GLY A 167 21.49 -9.45 -17.46
N LYS A 168 22.33 -9.98 -18.36
CA LYS A 168 22.83 -9.25 -19.52
C LYS A 168 22.68 -10.09 -20.79
N LEU A 169 22.14 -9.50 -21.84
CA LEU A 169 22.17 -10.03 -23.20
C LEU A 169 23.26 -9.27 -23.97
N GLY A 170 24.46 -9.84 -24.08
CA GLY A 170 25.65 -9.12 -24.55
C GLY A 170 26.04 -8.01 -23.56
N LYS A 171 25.99 -6.74 -24.00
CA LYS A 171 26.26 -5.56 -23.15
C LYS A 171 24.98 -4.93 -22.56
N ALA A 172 23.81 -5.30 -23.04
CA ALA A 172 22.52 -4.75 -22.60
C ALA A 172 22.07 -5.43 -21.30
N PRO A 173 21.88 -4.70 -20.19
CA PRO A 173 21.24 -5.26 -19.00
C PRO A 173 19.74 -5.44 -19.25
N PHE A 174 19.15 -6.45 -18.60
CA PHE A 174 17.69 -6.61 -18.58
C PHE A 174 17.24 -7.08 -17.20
N THR A 175 15.98 -6.79 -16.87
CA THR A 175 15.28 -7.30 -15.70
C THR A 175 13.85 -7.64 -16.09
N VAL A 176 13.42 -8.86 -15.76
CA VAL A 176 12.02 -9.29 -15.85
C VAL A 176 11.52 -9.43 -14.43
N MET A 177 10.35 -8.86 -14.14
CA MET A 177 9.67 -8.99 -12.87
C MET A 177 8.26 -9.52 -13.13
N ALA A 178 7.79 -10.41 -12.27
CA ALA A 178 6.41 -10.85 -12.26
C ALA A 178 5.92 -10.80 -10.82
N SER A 179 4.69 -10.34 -10.63
CA SER A 179 4.02 -10.31 -9.34
C SER A 179 2.59 -10.80 -9.45
N TRP A 180 2.13 -11.40 -8.37
CA TRP A 180 0.77 -11.79 -8.12
C TRP A 180 0.43 -11.37 -6.69
N GLY A 181 -0.77 -10.87 -6.48
CA GLY A 181 -1.28 -10.59 -5.15
C GLY A 181 -2.79 -10.78 -5.08
N ARG A 182 -3.26 -11.19 -3.91
CA ARG A 182 -4.68 -11.34 -3.60
C ARG A 182 -4.98 -10.68 -2.26
N GLY A 183 -5.91 -9.75 -2.24
CA GLY A 183 -6.49 -9.17 -1.04
C GLY A 183 -7.89 -9.72 -0.82
N VAL A 184 -8.22 -10.08 0.41
CA VAL A 184 -9.60 -10.35 0.85
C VAL A 184 -9.85 -9.46 2.05
N ALA A 185 -10.95 -8.74 2.06
CA ALA A 185 -11.32 -7.81 3.10
C ALA A 185 -12.80 -7.97 3.46
N ASP A 186 -13.08 -8.26 4.72
CA ASP A 186 -14.42 -8.29 5.29
C ASP A 186 -14.72 -6.90 5.88
N LEU A 187 -15.68 -6.22 5.28
CA LEU A 187 -16.04 -4.84 5.57
C LEU A 187 -17.38 -4.81 6.31
N GLU A 188 -17.49 -3.99 7.35
CA GLU A 188 -18.80 -3.72 7.99
C GLU A 188 -19.47 -2.52 7.31
N ALA A 189 -20.71 -2.70 6.85
CA ALA A 189 -21.52 -1.71 6.12
C ALA A 189 -22.07 -0.58 7.04
N PRO A 190 -22.57 0.56 6.49
CA PRO A 190 -22.68 0.90 5.07
C PRO A 190 -21.59 1.86 4.59
N PHE A 191 -21.07 1.57 3.39
CA PHE A 191 -19.99 2.33 2.78
C PHE A 191 -20.35 3.79 2.47
N TYR A 192 -21.64 4.18 2.39
CA TYR A 192 -22.07 5.59 2.26
C TYR A 192 -23.56 5.79 2.65
N GLU A 193 -23.88 6.53 3.73
CA GLU A 193 -24.90 7.62 3.83
C GLU A 193 -25.17 8.15 5.28
N PRO A 194 -25.59 9.42 5.44
CA PRO A 194 -25.52 10.21 6.70
C PRO A 194 -26.71 10.08 7.67
N PHE A 195 -27.62 9.11 7.50
CA PHE A 195 -28.77 8.90 8.37
C PHE A 195 -28.90 7.42 8.76
N TYR A 196 -28.07 6.98 9.70
CA TYR A 196 -28.16 5.64 10.27
C TYR A 196 -29.38 5.51 11.21
N ASP A 197 -30.20 4.47 10.99
CA ASP A 197 -31.23 3.99 11.92
C ASP A 197 -30.63 2.88 12.82
N PRO A 198 -30.54 3.07 14.15
CA PRO A 198 -29.92 2.11 15.08
C PRO A 198 -30.70 0.81 15.29
N THR A 199 -31.81 0.60 14.59
CA THR A 199 -32.59 -0.66 14.63
C THR A 199 -32.15 -1.69 13.59
N TRP A 200 -31.19 -1.37 12.72
CA TRP A 200 -30.77 -2.24 11.62
C TRP A 200 -29.55 -3.09 11.97
N VAL A 201 -29.58 -4.36 11.58
CA VAL A 201 -28.46 -5.29 11.71
C VAL A 201 -27.49 -5.05 10.56
N LEU A 202 -26.27 -4.65 10.88
CA LEU A 202 -25.19 -4.50 9.91
C LEU A 202 -24.73 -5.89 9.45
N GLY A 203 -24.73 -6.10 8.13
CA GLY A 203 -24.12 -7.27 7.51
C GLY A 203 -22.66 -7.01 7.17
N THR A 204 -21.85 -8.06 7.23
CA THR A 204 -20.48 -8.04 6.70
C THR A 204 -20.52 -8.22 5.18
N ALA A 205 -19.94 -7.27 4.45
CA ALA A 205 -19.72 -7.37 3.00
C ALA A 205 -18.30 -7.87 2.75
N ARG A 206 -18.12 -8.74 1.76
CA ARG A 206 -16.81 -9.30 1.43
C ARG A 206 -16.30 -8.69 0.14
N ALA A 207 -15.12 -8.09 0.19
CA ALA A 207 -14.40 -7.58 -0.96
C ALA A 207 -13.19 -8.47 -1.26
N GLU A 208 -13.11 -8.99 -2.47
CA GLU A 208 -11.94 -9.71 -2.95
C GLU A 208 -11.26 -8.93 -4.08
N THR A 209 -9.93 -8.90 -4.05
CA THR A 209 -9.11 -8.26 -5.07
C THR A 209 -8.00 -9.21 -5.46
N GLU A 210 -7.76 -9.37 -6.75
CA GLU A 210 -6.66 -10.15 -7.29
C GLU A 210 -5.97 -9.35 -8.38
N ALA A 211 -4.64 -9.33 -8.35
CA ALA A 211 -3.84 -8.61 -9.32
C ALA A 211 -2.61 -9.43 -9.71
N THR A 212 -2.38 -9.57 -11.01
CA THR A 212 -1.18 -10.15 -11.59
C THR A 212 -0.51 -9.11 -12.48
N SER A 213 0.80 -8.96 -12.40
CA SER A 213 1.54 -8.09 -13.33
C SER A 213 2.88 -8.67 -13.73
N VAL A 214 3.31 -8.33 -14.94
CA VAL A 214 4.63 -8.66 -15.48
C VAL A 214 5.25 -7.37 -15.99
N VAL A 215 6.42 -7.02 -15.46
CA VAL A 215 7.20 -5.85 -15.84
C VAL A 215 8.50 -6.31 -16.50
N LEU A 216 8.84 -5.69 -17.62
CA LEU A 216 10.05 -5.93 -18.38
C LEU A 216 10.84 -4.64 -18.46
N HIS A 217 12.10 -4.67 -18.02
CA HIS A 217 13.08 -3.60 -18.17
C HIS A 217 14.21 -4.08 -19.08
N ALA A 218 14.56 -3.28 -20.08
CA ALA A 218 15.65 -3.54 -21.01
C ALA A 218 16.48 -2.26 -21.20
N GLY A 219 17.76 -2.32 -20.81
CA GLY A 219 18.72 -1.24 -21.02
C GLY A 219 19.52 -1.41 -22.32
N THR A 220 20.04 -0.30 -22.84
CA THR A 220 20.85 -0.31 -24.07
C THR A 220 22.31 -0.77 -23.87
N PRO A 221 22.97 -1.31 -24.92
CA PRO A 221 24.40 -1.66 -24.89
C PRO A 221 25.29 -0.41 -24.69
N GLY A 222 25.70 -0.11 -23.45
CA GLY A 222 26.66 0.98 -23.21
C GLY A 222 26.53 1.72 -21.87
N GLY A 223 25.46 1.50 -21.10
CA GLY A 223 25.23 2.14 -19.81
C GLY A 223 23.81 2.70 -19.67
N SER A 224 23.60 3.59 -18.68
CA SER A 224 22.32 4.21 -18.31
C SER A 224 21.75 5.21 -19.34
N ALA A 225 22.23 5.17 -20.59
CA ALA A 225 21.86 6.16 -21.60
C ALA A 225 20.39 6.07 -21.97
N PHE A 226 19.87 4.85 -22.14
CA PHE A 226 18.47 4.58 -22.47
C PHE A 226 18.01 3.27 -21.82
N GLU A 227 16.79 3.29 -21.28
CA GLU A 227 16.07 2.17 -20.70
C GLU A 227 14.65 2.15 -21.25
N LEU A 228 14.26 1.04 -21.86
CA LEU A 228 12.88 0.77 -22.26
C LEU A 228 12.27 -0.15 -21.21
N TRP A 229 11.07 0.17 -20.75
CA TRP A 229 10.30 -0.70 -19.88
C TRP A 229 8.86 -0.84 -20.36
N GLY A 230 8.26 -1.97 -20.02
CA GLY A 230 6.85 -2.23 -20.28
C GLY A 230 6.26 -3.08 -19.17
N GLU A 231 4.99 -2.85 -18.88
CA GLU A 231 4.22 -3.59 -17.90
C GLU A 231 2.92 -4.06 -18.55
N ILE A 232 2.53 -5.29 -18.26
CA ILE A 232 1.18 -5.79 -18.51
C ILE A 232 0.65 -6.39 -17.22
N GLY A 233 -0.58 -6.03 -16.87
CA GLY A 233 -1.23 -6.52 -15.67
C GLY A 233 -2.67 -6.94 -15.95
N PHE A 234 -3.15 -7.82 -15.10
CA PHE A 234 -4.53 -8.29 -15.05
C PHE A 234 -5.01 -8.05 -13.63
N ARG A 235 -6.18 -7.42 -13.50
CA ARG A 235 -6.82 -7.19 -12.21
C ARG A 235 -8.22 -7.77 -12.23
N SER A 236 -8.64 -8.30 -11.09
CA SER A 236 -10.01 -8.71 -10.80
C SER A 236 -10.36 -8.13 -9.43
N GLN A 237 -11.53 -7.52 -9.30
CA GLN A 237 -12.05 -7.03 -8.03
C GLN A 237 -13.51 -7.45 -7.95
N SER A 238 -13.90 -8.12 -6.88
CA SER A 238 -15.29 -8.51 -6.64
C SER A 238 -15.78 -8.02 -5.28
N TRP A 239 -17.06 -7.67 -5.25
CA TRP A 239 -17.77 -7.27 -4.04
C TRP A 239 -18.99 -8.16 -3.90
N GLU A 240 -19.09 -8.88 -2.79
CA GLU A 240 -20.26 -9.68 -2.43
C GLU A 240 -20.97 -8.99 -1.26
N PHE A 241 -22.19 -8.53 -1.50
CA PHE A 241 -23.02 -7.90 -0.47
C PHE A 241 -24.04 -8.90 0.06
N PRO A 242 -24.23 -9.04 1.39
CA PRO A 242 -25.24 -9.93 1.93
C PRO A 242 -26.66 -9.48 1.50
N ASP A 243 -27.48 -10.44 1.07
CA ASP A 243 -28.87 -10.29 0.56
C ASP A 243 -29.81 -9.44 1.44
N ALA A 244 -29.43 -9.16 2.69
CA ALA A 244 -30.29 -8.60 3.72
C ALA A 244 -30.33 -7.06 3.78
N VAL A 245 -29.44 -6.32 3.09
CA VAL A 245 -29.40 -4.86 3.18
C VAL A 245 -30.01 -4.23 1.93
N THR A 246 -31.32 -4.32 1.79
CA THR A 246 -32.05 -3.56 0.76
C THR A 246 -32.28 -2.14 1.26
N PHE A 247 -31.46 -1.18 0.84
CA PHE A 247 -31.78 0.23 1.02
C PHE A 247 -32.95 0.60 0.10
N PRO A 248 -34.02 1.26 0.58
CA PRO A 248 -35.10 1.69 -0.30
C PRO A 248 -34.56 2.69 -1.35
N GLY A 249 -34.46 2.24 -2.60
CA GLY A 249 -33.95 3.05 -3.72
C GLY A 249 -32.55 2.69 -4.22
N PHE A 250 -31.86 1.74 -3.58
CA PHE A 250 -30.56 1.23 -4.03
C PHE A 250 -30.60 -0.29 -4.12
N VAL A 251 -30.17 -0.84 -5.27
CA VAL A 251 -29.96 -2.28 -5.44
C VAL A 251 -28.47 -2.51 -5.17
N ASN A 252 -28.13 -3.19 -4.07
CA ASN A 252 -26.78 -3.73 -3.92
C ASN A 252 -26.61 -4.80 -5.00
N THR A 253 -25.78 -4.51 -5.99
CA THR A 253 -25.37 -5.50 -6.98
C THR A 253 -23.99 -5.97 -6.62
N ASP A 254 -23.82 -7.29 -6.52
CA ASP A 254 -22.48 -7.87 -6.57
C ASP A 254 -21.80 -7.35 -7.83
N GLU A 255 -20.62 -6.77 -7.68
CA GLU A 255 -19.89 -6.16 -8.78
C GLU A 255 -18.55 -6.88 -8.94
N GLU A 256 -18.29 -7.41 -10.13
CA GLU A 256 -17.01 -7.96 -10.52
C GLU A 256 -16.40 -7.08 -11.61
N VAL A 257 -15.28 -6.44 -11.32
CA VAL A 257 -14.49 -5.63 -12.23
C VAL A 257 -13.23 -6.40 -12.60
N ASN A 258 -13.21 -6.99 -13.78
CA ASN A 258 -12.00 -7.54 -14.38
C ASN A 258 -11.39 -6.52 -15.34
N GLY A 259 -10.08 -6.52 -15.54
CA GLY A 259 -9.45 -5.61 -16.47
C GLY A 259 -8.00 -5.91 -16.80
N VAL A 260 -7.57 -5.38 -17.93
CA VAL A 260 -6.17 -5.40 -18.36
C VAL A 260 -5.58 -4.01 -18.15
N THR A 261 -4.42 -3.98 -17.51
CA THR A 261 -3.57 -2.78 -17.44
C THR A 261 -2.36 -2.97 -18.32
N GLY A 262 -1.91 -1.90 -18.95
CA GLY A 262 -0.72 -1.90 -19.78
C GLY A 262 0.04 -0.60 -19.63
N ALA A 263 1.35 -0.67 -19.54
CA ALA A 263 2.21 0.49 -19.52
C ALA A 263 3.44 0.30 -20.39
N LEU A 264 3.94 1.39 -20.94
CA LEU A 264 5.20 1.43 -21.67
C LEU A 264 5.91 2.73 -21.32
N GLY A 265 7.21 2.67 -21.06
CA GLY A 265 8.00 3.87 -20.86
C GLY A 265 9.41 3.76 -21.42
N LEU A 266 9.96 4.93 -21.71
CA LEU A 266 11.32 5.12 -22.17
C LEU A 266 11.97 6.16 -21.26
N ASP A 267 13.03 5.75 -20.58
CA ASP A 267 13.86 6.62 -19.75
C ASP A 267 15.23 6.80 -20.39
N TRP A 268 15.81 7.99 -20.26
CA TRP A 268 17.14 8.28 -20.80
C TRP A 268 17.90 9.34 -20.00
N THR A 269 19.21 9.35 -20.15
CA THR A 269 20.12 10.33 -19.53
C THR A 269 20.75 11.20 -20.62
N PRO A 270 20.17 12.38 -20.94
CA PRO A 270 20.64 13.19 -22.06
C PRO A 270 21.99 13.87 -21.80
N GLY A 271 22.45 13.91 -20.55
CA GLY A 271 23.75 14.43 -20.15
C GLY A 271 23.96 14.31 -18.65
N ASP A 272 25.14 14.67 -18.17
CA ASP A 272 25.49 14.54 -16.75
C ASP A 272 24.49 15.25 -15.84
N GLY A 273 23.98 14.49 -14.86
CA GLY A 273 23.00 14.95 -13.90
C GLY A 273 21.59 15.18 -14.49
N TRP A 274 21.31 14.81 -15.74
CA TRP A 274 19.96 14.84 -16.28
C TRP A 274 19.35 13.44 -16.34
N ARG A 275 18.05 13.35 -16.07
CA ARG A 275 17.22 12.19 -16.34
C ARG A 275 15.94 12.67 -17.02
N ALA A 276 15.47 11.94 -18.00
CA ALA A 276 14.21 12.22 -18.66
C ALA A 276 13.48 10.90 -18.92
N GLY A 277 12.16 10.98 -18.98
CA GLY A 277 11.31 9.82 -19.18
C GLY A 277 10.03 10.20 -19.90
N LEU A 278 9.50 9.27 -20.69
CA LEU A 278 8.18 9.34 -21.29
C LEU A 278 7.50 8.00 -21.06
N SER A 279 6.28 8.01 -20.55
CA SER A 279 5.49 6.79 -20.36
C SER A 279 4.03 6.97 -20.72
N GLY A 280 3.41 5.86 -21.14
CA GLY A 280 1.98 5.72 -21.35
C GLY A 280 1.44 4.59 -20.49
N TRP A 281 0.21 4.72 -20.03
CA TRP A 281 -0.52 3.73 -19.26
C TRP A 281 -1.96 3.65 -19.76
N LEU A 282 -2.51 2.45 -19.77
CA LEU A 282 -3.86 2.11 -20.19
C LEU A 282 -4.45 1.16 -19.14
N ASP A 283 -5.72 1.35 -18.83
CA ASP A 283 -6.53 0.46 -18.02
C ASP A 283 -7.88 0.27 -18.69
N ALA A 284 -8.11 -0.98 -19.06
CA ALA A 284 -9.23 -1.44 -19.85
C ALA A 284 -9.95 -2.55 -19.07
N PRO A 285 -10.95 -2.21 -18.23
CA PRO A 285 -11.86 -3.17 -17.64
C PRO A 285 -12.67 -3.92 -18.72
N SER A 286 -13.17 -5.08 -18.34
CA SER A 286 -14.06 -5.93 -19.13
C SER A 286 -15.52 -5.45 -19.02
N GLU A 287 -16.37 -6.00 -19.89
CA GLU A 287 -17.77 -5.63 -20.19
C GLU A 287 -18.74 -5.34 -19.00
N SER A 288 -18.39 -5.68 -17.76
CA SER A 288 -19.19 -5.35 -16.56
C SER A 288 -19.08 -3.89 -16.12
N THR A 289 -17.99 -3.20 -16.47
CA THR A 289 -17.79 -1.76 -16.19
C THR A 289 -17.19 -1.04 -17.40
N ASP A 290 -17.97 -0.23 -18.09
CA ASP A 290 -17.59 0.51 -19.29
C ASP A 290 -16.84 1.81 -18.89
N HIS A 291 -15.69 1.68 -18.21
CA HIS A 291 -14.80 2.82 -17.96
C HIS A 291 -13.42 2.59 -18.57
N GLN A 292 -12.85 3.55 -19.28
CA GLN A 292 -11.49 3.44 -19.80
C GLN A 292 -10.64 4.57 -19.25
N ALA A 293 -9.46 4.23 -18.75
CA ALA A 293 -8.52 5.21 -18.24
C ALA A 293 -7.20 5.10 -18.98
N TRP A 294 -6.70 6.22 -19.49
CA TRP A 294 -5.35 6.27 -20.03
C TRP A 294 -4.60 7.48 -19.50
N ARG A 295 -3.28 7.34 -19.42
CA ARG A 295 -2.37 8.36 -18.93
C ARG A 295 -1.13 8.43 -19.80
N VAL A 296 -0.71 9.63 -20.13
CA VAL A 296 0.62 9.89 -20.70
C VAL A 296 1.37 10.82 -19.76
N GLU A 297 2.64 10.52 -19.53
CA GLU A 297 3.48 11.24 -18.61
C GLU A 297 4.87 11.48 -19.18
N GLY A 298 5.31 12.74 -19.15
CA GLY A 298 6.70 13.13 -19.38
C GLY A 298 7.35 13.62 -18.09
N ILE A 299 8.55 13.17 -17.79
CA ILE A 299 9.34 13.59 -16.63
C ILE A 299 10.73 14.05 -17.07
N VAL A 300 11.23 15.11 -16.44
CA VAL A 300 12.61 15.59 -16.58
C VAL A 300 13.12 15.97 -15.20
N GLU A 301 14.23 15.36 -14.80
CA GLU A 301 14.95 15.67 -13.57
C GLU A 301 16.35 16.19 -13.88
N LYS A 302 16.79 17.19 -13.11
CA LYS A 302 18.14 17.73 -13.17
C LYS A 302 18.73 17.79 -11.77
N SER A 303 19.78 17.01 -11.55
CA SER A 303 20.62 17.12 -10.37
C SER A 303 21.29 18.48 -10.33
N LEU A 304 20.93 19.26 -9.30
CA LEU A 304 21.49 20.58 -9.00
C LEU A 304 22.71 20.43 -8.09
N SER A 305 22.70 19.41 -7.23
CA SER A 305 23.80 19.04 -6.35
C SER A 305 23.69 17.57 -5.94
N LYS A 306 24.63 17.08 -5.12
CA LYS A 306 24.53 15.73 -4.52
C LYS A 306 23.31 15.56 -3.59
N THR A 307 22.69 16.66 -3.17
CA THR A 307 21.61 16.69 -2.19
C THR A 307 20.27 17.05 -2.84
N PHE A 308 20.27 17.77 -3.97
CA PHE A 308 19.06 18.32 -4.55
C PHE A 308 18.92 18.02 -6.03
N ASP A 309 17.72 17.60 -6.43
CA ASP A 309 17.30 17.46 -7.82
C ASP A 309 16.13 18.40 -8.10
N ALA A 310 16.13 19.10 -9.23
CA ALA A 310 14.96 19.76 -9.78
C ALA A 310 14.14 18.76 -10.60
N LEU A 311 12.83 18.82 -10.49
CA LEU A 311 11.87 17.96 -11.16
C LEU A 311 10.86 18.78 -11.95
N LEU A 312 10.63 18.39 -13.20
CA LEU A 312 9.48 18.75 -14.01
C LEU A 312 8.75 17.47 -14.42
N ARG A 313 7.45 17.40 -14.16
CA ARG A 313 6.58 16.31 -14.59
C ARG A 313 5.33 16.89 -15.24
N ILE A 314 4.98 16.37 -16.40
CA ILE A 314 3.77 16.71 -17.16
C ILE A 314 2.96 15.43 -17.26
N GLN A 315 1.74 15.46 -16.78
CA GLN A 315 0.83 14.33 -16.79
C GLN A 315 -0.46 14.73 -17.49
N TYR A 316 -0.87 13.94 -18.46
CA TYR A 316 -2.19 13.96 -19.05
C TYR A 316 -2.90 12.66 -18.68
N ARG A 317 -4.11 12.74 -18.17
CA ARG A 317 -4.97 11.59 -17.89
C ARG A 317 -6.35 11.86 -18.45
N ASP A 318 -6.92 10.84 -19.05
CA ASP A 318 -8.30 10.81 -19.50
C ASP A 318 -9.01 9.67 -18.77
N PHE A 319 -10.24 9.94 -18.36
CA PHE A 319 -11.11 8.96 -17.74
C PHE A 319 -12.49 9.10 -18.39
N ASP A 320 -12.92 8.04 -19.04
CA ASP A 320 -14.20 7.89 -19.72
C ASP A 320 -15.02 6.87 -18.91
N GLU A 321 -16.23 7.22 -18.45
CA GLU A 321 -17.11 6.33 -17.68
C GLU A 321 -18.51 6.30 -18.30
N ALA A 322 -18.75 5.33 -19.19
CA ALA A 322 -19.94 5.26 -20.02
C ALA A 322 -21.19 4.69 -19.29
N LEU A 323 -21.04 3.98 -18.16
CA LEU A 323 -22.15 3.29 -17.49
C LEU A 323 -22.96 4.14 -16.49
N TYR A 324 -22.31 5.07 -15.77
CA TYR A 324 -22.95 5.77 -14.64
C TYR A 324 -23.33 7.23 -14.90
N ASN A 325 -23.12 7.77 -16.11
CA ASN A 325 -23.30 9.21 -16.38
C ASN A 325 -22.57 10.09 -15.33
N LEU A 326 -21.45 9.58 -14.79
CA LEU A 326 -20.54 10.35 -13.97
C LEU A 326 -19.66 11.21 -14.88
N ASP A 327 -19.14 12.32 -14.36
CA ASP A 327 -18.44 13.31 -15.17
C ASP A 327 -17.16 12.71 -15.77
N ASP A 328 -17.14 12.52 -17.10
CA ASP A 328 -15.91 12.36 -17.88
C ASP A 328 -14.95 13.47 -17.47
N TYR A 329 -13.72 13.10 -17.08
CA TYR A 329 -12.75 14.10 -16.69
C TYR A 329 -11.40 13.88 -17.34
N THR A 330 -10.93 14.94 -17.97
CA THR A 330 -9.56 15.08 -18.43
C THR A 330 -8.77 15.85 -17.37
N LEU A 331 -7.66 15.27 -16.92
CA LEU A 331 -6.71 15.93 -16.02
C LEU A 331 -5.40 16.22 -16.78
N THR A 332 -5.06 17.50 -16.90
CA THR A 332 -3.70 17.92 -17.26
C THR A 332 -3.02 18.53 -16.03
N ALA A 333 -1.92 17.93 -15.58
CA ALA A 333 -1.18 18.36 -14.42
C ALA A 333 0.28 18.67 -14.78
N PHE A 334 0.76 19.82 -14.28
CA PHE A 334 2.16 20.22 -14.37
C PHE A 334 2.73 20.30 -12.96
N THR A 335 3.72 19.46 -12.67
CA THR A 335 4.40 19.42 -11.38
C THR A 335 5.81 19.93 -11.53
N PHE A 336 6.15 20.95 -10.75
CA PHE A 336 7.50 21.48 -10.62
C PHE A 336 7.93 21.33 -9.17
N GLY A 337 9.13 20.82 -8.92
CA GLY A 337 9.57 20.58 -7.55
C GLY A 337 11.07 20.49 -7.41
N VAL A 338 11.51 20.47 -6.14
CA VAL A 338 12.87 20.17 -5.75
C VAL A 338 12.83 18.99 -4.77
N LYS A 339 13.60 17.95 -5.06
CA LYS A 339 13.73 16.75 -4.24
C LYS A 339 15.03 16.81 -3.45
N GLY A 340 14.95 16.69 -2.13
CA GLY A 340 16.10 16.60 -1.23
C GLY A 340 16.42 15.13 -0.89
N HIS A 341 17.71 14.78 -0.87
CA HIS A 341 18.21 13.50 -0.37
C HIS A 341 18.98 13.76 0.93
N PHE A 342 18.46 13.27 2.06
CA PHE A 342 19.04 13.47 3.39
C PHE A 342 19.46 12.16 4.04
#